data_AF-A0A7K2WGK2-F1
#
_entry.id   AF-A0A7K2WGK2-F1
#
_cell.length_a   1.000
_cell.length_b   1.000
_cell.length_c   1.000
_cell.angle_alpha   90.00
_cell.angle_beta   90.00
_cell.angle_gamma   90.00
#
_symmetry.space_group_name_H-M   'P 1'
#
loop_
_entity.id
_entity.type
_entity.pdbx_description
1 polymer ?
#
loop_
_entity_poly.entity_id
_entity_poly.type
_entity_poly.pdbx_seq_one_letter_code
_entity_poly.pdbx_strand_id
1 'polypeptide(L)'
;MNDNPATGTTAPADAPPVPEEIKEAARLAPDHWLGMVDPAWSGKGDPPNWAVVGQWRSGLDGEIEEWRPNEEYRPSPQALGWPAPTDPVDEAVQLAATGYGPGDAVPRSLAAAQVAVLLAPGGTPLSATSPDGASVVPVFTSPTYLDAAGRFGYELMPVPELAARIPEGHVLYLNPSGPVSMTVETEALREALEKTPQEAAENPPTP
;
A
#
# COMPACT_ATOMS: atom_id res chain seq x y z
N MET A 1 41.90 3.92 42.57
CA MET A 1 40.48 3.99 42.25
C MET A 1 40.41 4.03 40.74
N ASN A 2 40.12 2.90 40.10
CA ASN A 2 39.94 2.85 38.64
C ASN A 2 38.44 2.95 38.38
N ASP A 3 37.99 4.09 37.89
CA ASP A 3 36.65 4.25 37.32
C ASP A 3 36.68 3.80 35.86
N ASN A 4 35.96 2.72 35.60
CA ASN A 4 35.71 2.16 34.27
C ASN A 4 34.51 2.94 33.67
N PRO A 5 34.59 3.52 32.46
CA PRO A 5 33.41 4.11 31.86
C PRO A 5 32.51 2.97 31.35
N ALA A 6 31.29 2.93 31.87
CA ALA A 6 30.21 2.13 31.31
C ALA A 6 30.01 2.51 29.84
N THR A 7 30.32 1.58 28.93
CA THR A 7 29.98 1.67 27.52
C THR A 7 28.48 1.47 27.38
N GLY A 8 27.74 2.58 27.35
CA GLY A 8 26.38 2.57 26.83
C GLY A 8 26.47 2.27 25.34
N THR A 9 25.94 1.13 24.91
CA THR A 9 25.85 0.76 23.50
C THR A 9 24.84 1.67 22.82
N THR A 10 25.34 2.76 22.23
CA THR A 10 24.56 3.62 21.35
C THR A 10 24.30 2.83 20.07
N ALA A 11 23.04 2.47 19.80
CA ALA A 11 22.64 1.98 18.49
C ALA A 11 23.19 2.94 17.40
N PRO A 12 23.70 2.43 16.25
CA PRO A 12 24.27 3.30 15.23
C PRO A 12 23.26 4.39 14.83
N ALA A 13 23.76 5.59 14.49
CA ALA A 13 22.95 6.81 14.39
C ALA A 13 21.75 6.73 13.42
N ASP A 14 21.76 5.78 12.48
CA ASP A 14 20.71 5.55 11.48
C ASP A 14 19.85 4.31 11.75
N ALA A 15 20.00 3.67 12.92
CA ALA A 15 19.20 2.51 13.28
C ALA A 15 17.81 2.93 13.80
N PRO A 16 16.76 2.14 13.49
CA PRO A 16 15.44 2.38 14.07
C PRO A 16 15.48 2.22 15.60
N PRO A 17 14.47 2.72 16.34
CA PRO A 17 14.35 2.38 17.76
C PRO A 17 14.16 0.86 17.90
N VAL A 18 14.90 0.24 18.83
CA VAL A 18 14.77 -1.20 19.11
C VAL A 18 13.38 -1.48 19.69
N PRO A 19 12.52 -2.29 19.03
CA PRO A 19 11.23 -2.69 19.56
C PRO A 19 11.37 -3.47 20.88
N GLU A 20 10.39 -3.36 21.79
CA GLU A 20 10.45 -4.08 23.07
C GLU A 20 10.45 -5.60 22.87
N GLU A 21 9.72 -6.09 21.86
CA GLU A 21 9.68 -7.51 21.50
C GLU A 21 11.07 -8.03 21.10
N ILE A 22 11.88 -7.20 20.44
CA ILE A 22 13.27 -7.54 20.10
C ILE A 22 14.16 -7.57 21.34
N LYS A 23 13.96 -6.65 22.30
CA LYS A 23 14.71 -6.65 23.57
C LYS A 23 14.38 -7.89 24.41
N GLU A 24 13.11 -8.27 24.47
CA GLU A 24 12.69 -9.49 25.16
C GLU A 24 13.28 -10.73 24.49
N ALA A 25 13.24 -10.80 23.15
CA ALA A 25 13.85 -11.89 22.40
C ALA A 25 15.37 -11.97 22.59
N ALA A 26 16.07 -10.84 22.68
CA ALA A 26 17.52 -10.78 22.91
C ALA A 26 17.94 -11.39 24.24
N ARG A 27 17.16 -11.17 25.30
CA ARG A 27 17.40 -11.79 26.62
C ARG A 27 17.20 -13.31 26.59
N LEU A 28 16.36 -13.80 25.69
CA LEU A 28 16.08 -15.23 25.53
C LEU A 28 17.06 -15.92 24.57
N ALA A 29 17.67 -15.17 23.65
CA ALA A 29 18.58 -15.66 22.62
C ALA A 29 19.86 -14.79 22.57
N PRO A 30 20.83 -14.98 23.48
CA PRO A 30 22.11 -14.27 23.44
C PRO A 30 22.97 -14.72 22.25
N ASP A 31 23.85 -13.83 21.77
CA ASP A 31 24.68 -14.01 20.56
C ASP A 31 23.88 -14.46 19.33
N HIS A 32 22.74 -13.81 19.09
CA HIS A 32 21.83 -14.14 18.01
C HIS A 32 21.43 -12.91 17.18
N TRP A 33 21.05 -13.16 15.92
CA TRP A 33 20.47 -12.14 15.05
C TRP A 33 18.95 -12.23 15.09
N LEU A 34 18.29 -11.11 15.39
CA LEU A 34 16.85 -10.99 15.57
C LEU A 34 16.29 -10.11 14.46
N GLY A 35 15.48 -10.71 13.59
CA GLY A 35 14.84 -10.00 12.48
C GLY A 35 13.75 -9.05 12.95
N MET A 36 13.77 -7.82 12.45
CA MET A 36 12.69 -6.85 12.59
C MET A 36 11.84 -6.88 11.32
N VAL A 37 10.60 -7.36 11.43
CA VAL A 37 9.66 -7.53 10.31
C VAL A 37 8.83 -6.27 10.14
N ASP A 38 8.52 -5.90 8.89
CA ASP A 38 7.57 -4.83 8.61
C ASP A 38 6.16 -5.23 9.12
N PRO A 39 5.52 -4.40 9.96
CA PRO A 39 4.20 -4.72 10.52
C PRO A 39 3.09 -4.94 9.48
N ALA A 40 3.25 -4.43 8.25
CA ALA A 40 2.30 -4.65 7.16
C ALA A 40 2.34 -6.08 6.60
N TRP A 41 3.39 -6.86 6.90
CA TRP A 41 3.47 -8.25 6.45
C TRP A 41 2.55 -9.15 7.29
N SER A 42 1.61 -9.82 6.62
CA SER A 42 0.56 -10.64 7.25
C SER A 42 0.59 -12.13 6.81
N GLY A 43 1.71 -12.57 6.23
CA GLY A 43 1.88 -13.94 5.77
C GLY A 43 1.93 -14.97 6.89
N LYS A 44 1.83 -16.26 6.53
CA LYS A 44 2.01 -17.38 7.47
C LYS A 44 3.45 -17.89 7.41
N GLY A 45 3.99 -18.28 8.57
CA GLY A 45 5.33 -18.86 8.68
C GLY A 45 6.42 -17.81 8.82
N ASP A 46 7.62 -18.11 8.33
CA ASP A 46 8.74 -17.18 8.38
C ASP A 46 8.54 -16.07 7.32
N PRO A 47 8.80 -14.80 7.69
CA PRO A 47 8.72 -13.69 6.74
C PRO A 47 9.76 -13.87 5.62
N PRO A 48 9.37 -13.61 4.36
CA PRO A 48 10.33 -13.57 3.28
C PRO A 48 11.31 -12.41 3.51
N ASN A 49 12.53 -12.53 3.01
CA ASN A 49 13.58 -11.55 3.29
C ASN A 49 13.17 -10.12 2.90
N TRP A 50 12.42 -9.93 1.81
CA TRP A 50 11.96 -8.60 1.39
C TRP A 50 11.02 -7.91 2.39
N ALA A 51 10.40 -8.64 3.32
CA ALA A 51 9.52 -8.09 4.36
C ALA A 51 10.26 -7.79 5.68
N VAL A 52 11.55 -8.12 5.76
CA VAL A 52 12.39 -7.87 6.94
C VAL A 52 13.08 -6.52 6.76
N VAL A 53 12.86 -5.59 7.68
CA VAL A 53 13.48 -4.25 7.67
C VAL A 53 14.99 -4.34 7.89
N GLY A 54 15.40 -5.26 8.75
CA GLY A 54 16.80 -5.52 9.10
C GLY A 54 16.88 -6.41 10.33
N GLN A 55 18.07 -6.50 10.92
CA GLN A 55 18.34 -7.40 12.03
C GLN A 55 19.12 -6.70 13.14
N TRP A 56 18.71 -6.97 14.38
CA TRP A 56 19.44 -6.60 15.59
C TRP A 56 20.28 -7.77 16.07
N ARG A 57 21.51 -7.55 16.51
CA ARG A 57 22.33 -8.57 17.16
C ARG A 57 22.25 -8.42 18.68
N SER A 58 21.94 -9.51 19.36
CA SER A 58 22.09 -9.61 20.81
C SER A 58 23.53 -9.98 21.18
N GLY A 59 24.04 -9.38 22.25
CA GLY A 59 25.28 -9.74 22.90
C GLY A 59 25.16 -11.01 23.75
N LEU A 60 26.27 -11.39 24.38
CA LEU A 60 26.31 -12.56 25.28
C LEU A 60 25.50 -12.36 26.57
N ASP A 61 25.26 -11.10 26.97
CA ASP A 61 24.44 -10.71 28.11
C ASP A 61 22.94 -10.54 27.75
N GLY A 62 22.59 -10.70 26.46
CA GLY A 62 21.23 -10.53 25.96
C GLY A 62 20.85 -9.07 25.72
N GLU A 63 21.78 -8.12 25.81
CA GLU A 63 21.58 -6.72 25.39
C GLU A 63 21.79 -6.56 23.88
N ILE A 64 21.23 -5.52 23.29
CA ILE A 64 21.38 -5.26 21.85
C ILE A 64 22.69 -4.53 21.57
N GLU A 65 23.48 -5.06 20.63
CA GLU A 65 24.81 -4.54 20.31
C GLU A 65 24.93 -3.95 18.91
N GLU A 66 24.25 -4.52 17.92
CA GLU A 66 24.49 -4.21 16.50
C GLU A 66 23.18 -4.13 15.70
N TRP A 67 23.13 -3.23 14.71
CA TRP A 67 22.06 -3.16 13.72
C TRP A 67 22.63 -3.43 12.33
N ARG A 68 21.94 -4.28 11.56
CA ARG A 68 22.22 -4.49 10.14
C ARG A 68 20.95 -4.24 9.32
N PRO A 69 20.89 -3.19 8.48
CA PRO A 69 19.77 -2.99 7.58
C PRO A 69 19.72 -4.10 6.53
N ASN A 70 18.52 -4.41 6.04
CA ASN A 70 18.34 -5.35 4.94
C ASN A 70 18.20 -4.61 3.62
N GLU A 71 19.13 -4.84 2.68
CA GLU A 71 19.12 -4.20 1.36
C GLU A 71 17.99 -4.70 0.45
N GLU A 72 17.43 -5.88 0.74
CA GLU A 72 16.30 -6.45 0.00
C GLU A 72 14.93 -5.97 0.51
N TYR A 73 14.91 -5.19 1.60
CA TYR A 73 13.69 -4.71 2.21
C TYR A 73 12.86 -3.88 1.23
N ARG A 74 11.57 -4.22 1.11
CA ARG A 74 10.55 -3.47 0.38
C ARG A 74 9.67 -2.74 1.39
N PRO A 75 9.76 -1.40 1.48
CA PRO A 75 8.96 -0.66 2.45
C PRO A 75 7.46 -0.76 2.22
N SER A 76 6.70 -0.97 3.30
CA SER A 76 5.25 -0.85 3.29
C SER A 76 4.77 0.60 3.10
N PRO A 77 3.47 0.83 2.81
CA PRO A 77 2.93 2.19 2.68
C PRO A 77 3.24 3.06 3.90
N GLN A 78 3.09 2.51 5.10
CA GLN A 78 3.37 3.23 6.34
C GLN A 78 4.86 3.54 6.48
N ALA A 79 5.74 2.60 6.12
CA ALA A 79 7.19 2.82 6.15
C ALA A 79 7.66 3.86 5.12
N LEU A 80 6.94 4.01 3.99
CA LEU A 80 7.14 5.10 3.03
C LEU A 80 6.59 6.45 3.50
N GLY A 81 5.92 6.49 4.67
CA GLY A 81 5.29 7.70 5.20
C GLY A 81 4.02 8.10 4.46
N TRP A 82 3.37 7.17 3.74
CA TRP A 82 2.11 7.44 3.09
C TRP A 82 0.99 7.62 4.13
N PRO A 83 0.01 8.50 3.85
CA PRO A 83 -1.16 8.64 4.70
C PRO A 83 -1.95 7.33 4.76
N ALA A 84 -2.68 7.13 5.86
CA ALA A 84 -3.64 6.04 5.96
C ALA A 84 -4.62 6.08 4.76
N PRO A 85 -5.01 4.90 4.22
CA PRO A 85 -5.90 4.86 3.08
C PRO A 85 -7.24 5.50 3.39
N THR A 86 -7.77 6.23 2.42
CA THR A 86 -9.02 6.98 2.54
C THR A 86 -10.27 6.14 2.23
N ASP A 87 -10.09 5.03 1.52
CA ASP A 87 -11.14 4.09 1.14
C ASP A 87 -10.53 2.70 0.78
N PRO A 88 -11.35 1.64 0.60
CA PRO A 88 -10.84 0.29 0.29
C PRO A 88 -10.11 0.15 -1.06
N VAL A 89 -10.39 1.03 -2.03
CA VAL A 89 -9.67 1.03 -3.31
C VAL A 89 -8.30 1.65 -3.11
N ASP A 90 -8.20 2.75 -2.38
CA ASP A 90 -6.95 3.38 -1.98
C ASP A 90 -6.06 2.42 -1.17
N GLU A 91 -6.63 1.68 -0.21
CA GLU A 91 -5.90 0.63 0.52
C GLU A 91 -5.33 -0.43 -0.43
N ALA A 92 -6.15 -0.95 -1.35
CA ALA A 92 -5.70 -1.93 -2.32
C ALA A 92 -4.59 -1.37 -3.24
N VAL A 93 -4.70 -0.11 -3.69
CA VAL A 93 -3.67 0.56 -4.50
C VAL A 93 -2.36 0.66 -3.73
N GLN A 94 -2.40 1.13 -2.48
CA GLN A 94 -1.20 1.29 -1.66
C GLN A 94 -0.49 -0.05 -1.40
N LEU A 95 -1.24 -1.09 -1.06
CA LEU A 95 -0.71 -2.42 -0.81
C LEU A 95 -0.17 -3.07 -2.10
N ALA A 96 -0.87 -2.94 -3.22
CA ALA A 96 -0.41 -3.48 -4.50
C ALA A 96 0.88 -2.80 -4.97
N ALA A 97 0.96 -1.47 -4.86
CA ALA A 97 2.13 -0.69 -5.28
C ALA A 97 3.39 -1.00 -4.48
N THR A 98 3.24 -1.42 -3.22
CA THR A 98 4.34 -1.81 -2.33
C THR A 98 4.61 -3.31 -2.31
N GLY A 99 3.77 -4.12 -3.00
CA GLY A 99 3.89 -5.58 -3.06
C GLY A 99 3.37 -6.30 -1.81
N TYR A 100 2.68 -5.60 -0.91
CA TYR A 100 2.06 -6.17 0.30
C TYR A 100 0.63 -6.68 0.05
N GLY A 101 0.04 -6.34 -1.09
CA GLY A 101 -1.29 -6.80 -1.52
C GLY A 101 -1.25 -7.38 -2.93
N PRO A 102 -2.19 -8.28 -3.26
CA PRO A 102 -2.25 -8.83 -4.60
C PRO A 102 -2.81 -7.78 -5.57
N GLY A 103 -2.25 -7.69 -6.78
CA GLY A 103 -2.64 -6.67 -7.75
C GLY A 103 -4.10 -6.76 -8.21
N ASP A 104 -4.70 -7.96 -8.18
CA ASP A 104 -6.10 -8.20 -8.53
C ASP A 104 -7.09 -7.70 -7.46
N ALA A 105 -6.62 -7.37 -6.25
CA ALA A 105 -7.46 -6.74 -5.23
C ALA A 105 -7.94 -5.36 -5.67
N VAL A 106 -7.17 -4.64 -6.48
CA VAL A 106 -7.56 -3.29 -6.91
C VAL A 106 -8.76 -3.28 -7.85
N PRO A 107 -8.76 -4.00 -9.01
CA PRO A 107 -9.95 -4.05 -9.85
C PRO A 107 -11.16 -4.66 -9.13
N ARG A 108 -10.95 -5.60 -8.19
CA ARG A 108 -12.02 -6.15 -7.34
C ARG A 108 -12.64 -5.09 -6.42
N SER A 109 -11.82 -4.36 -5.66
CA SER A 109 -12.30 -3.27 -4.80
C SER A 109 -12.96 -2.16 -5.61
N LEU A 110 -12.40 -1.84 -6.79
CA LEU A 110 -12.93 -0.82 -7.68
C LEU A 110 -14.30 -1.21 -8.26
N ALA A 111 -14.52 -2.47 -8.63
CA ALA A 111 -15.78 -2.94 -9.20
C ALA A 111 -17.01 -2.68 -8.30
N ALA A 112 -16.82 -2.68 -6.97
CA ALA A 112 -17.86 -2.41 -5.99
C ALA A 112 -17.95 -0.92 -5.57
N ALA A 113 -17.08 -0.05 -6.09
CA ALA A 113 -16.98 1.33 -5.65
C ALA A 113 -17.90 2.28 -6.42
N GLN A 114 -18.20 3.41 -5.78
CA GLN A 114 -18.69 4.61 -6.43
C GLN A 114 -17.54 5.60 -6.52
N VAL A 115 -17.30 6.16 -7.71
CA VAL A 115 -16.13 6.99 -7.99
C VAL A 115 -16.51 8.34 -8.57
N ALA A 116 -15.66 9.33 -8.35
CA ALA A 116 -15.75 10.63 -9.02
C ALA A 116 -14.92 10.63 -10.30
N VAL A 117 -15.54 11.07 -11.38
CA VAL A 117 -14.92 11.17 -12.72
C VAL A 117 -15.04 12.60 -13.20
N LEU A 118 -13.93 13.19 -13.61
CA LEU A 118 -13.94 14.53 -14.19
C LEU A 118 -14.64 14.51 -15.54
N LEU A 119 -15.33 15.60 -15.88
CA LEU A 119 -16.06 15.70 -17.13
C LEU A 119 -15.35 16.62 -18.13
N ALA A 120 -15.29 16.17 -19.39
CA ALA A 120 -14.96 17.03 -20.52
C ALA A 120 -16.17 17.93 -20.88
N PRO A 121 -15.96 19.01 -21.66
CA PRO A 121 -17.07 19.74 -22.27
C PRO A 121 -17.99 18.78 -23.04
N GLY A 122 -19.29 18.80 -22.71
CA GLY A 122 -20.27 17.84 -23.25
C GLY A 122 -20.66 16.71 -22.30
N GLY A 123 -20.04 16.62 -21.11
CA GLY A 123 -20.48 15.72 -20.03
C GLY A 123 -19.98 14.27 -20.16
N THR A 124 -19.01 14.01 -21.03
CA THR A 124 -18.34 12.71 -21.12
C THR A 124 -17.20 12.63 -20.11
N PRO A 125 -16.78 11.42 -19.68
CA PRO A 125 -15.56 11.26 -18.91
C PRO A 125 -14.37 11.97 -19.57
N LEU A 126 -13.55 12.63 -18.76
CA LEU A 126 -12.37 13.35 -19.21
C LEU A 126 -11.30 12.36 -19.68
N SER A 127 -10.91 12.45 -20.94
CA SER A 127 -9.69 11.84 -21.46
C SER A 127 -8.48 12.70 -21.09
N ALA A 128 -7.42 12.06 -20.60
CA ALA A 128 -6.14 12.68 -20.26
C ALA A 128 -4.97 11.78 -20.69
N THR A 129 -3.76 12.28 -20.47
CA THR A 129 -2.52 11.53 -20.66
C THR A 129 -1.85 11.34 -19.31
N SER A 130 -1.53 10.11 -18.95
CA SER A 130 -0.75 9.80 -17.74
C SER A 130 0.73 10.21 -17.91
N PRO A 131 1.51 10.27 -16.81
CA PRO A 131 2.92 10.67 -16.89
C PRO A 131 3.80 9.79 -17.81
N ASP A 132 3.41 8.55 -18.05
CA ASP A 132 4.05 7.59 -18.95
C ASP A 132 3.53 7.63 -20.40
N GLY A 133 2.55 8.49 -20.69
CA GLY A 133 2.04 8.72 -22.04
C GLY A 133 0.80 7.92 -22.44
N ALA A 134 0.23 7.10 -21.55
CA ALA A 134 -0.98 6.34 -21.85
C ALA A 134 -2.24 7.23 -21.91
N SER A 135 -3.22 6.84 -22.72
CA SER A 135 -4.56 7.46 -22.74
C SER A 135 -5.35 6.97 -21.54
N VAL A 136 -5.79 7.89 -20.68
CA VAL A 136 -6.41 7.55 -19.40
C VAL A 136 -7.69 8.33 -19.13
N VAL A 137 -8.56 7.74 -18.31
CA VAL A 137 -9.64 8.45 -17.63
C VAL A 137 -9.26 8.60 -16.15
N PRO A 138 -9.02 9.83 -15.64
CA PRO A 138 -8.76 10.07 -14.22
C PRO A 138 -9.96 9.70 -13.37
N VAL A 139 -9.74 8.90 -12.32
CA VAL A 139 -10.77 8.43 -11.40
C VAL A 139 -10.33 8.72 -9.96
N PHE A 140 -11.23 9.28 -9.17
CA PHE A 140 -11.00 9.61 -7.78
C PHE A 140 -11.93 8.79 -6.89
N THR A 141 -11.35 8.06 -5.95
CA THR A 141 -12.09 7.15 -5.06
C THR A 141 -12.50 7.83 -3.75
N SER A 142 -11.87 8.97 -3.43
CA SER A 142 -12.21 9.78 -2.26
C SER A 142 -12.23 11.29 -2.56
N PRO A 143 -13.01 12.07 -1.77
CA PRO A 143 -13.01 13.54 -1.88
C PRO A 143 -11.63 14.16 -1.64
N THR A 144 -10.79 13.53 -0.80
CA THR A 144 -9.43 14.00 -0.51
C THR A 144 -8.60 14.14 -1.78
N TYR A 145 -8.61 13.10 -2.63
CA TYR A 145 -7.85 13.11 -3.88
C TYR A 145 -8.50 14.01 -4.94
N LEU A 146 -9.83 14.01 -5.02
CA LEU A 146 -10.55 14.89 -5.94
C LEU A 146 -10.24 16.37 -5.66
N ASP A 147 -10.34 16.79 -4.41
CA ASP A 147 -10.10 18.17 -4.00
C ASP A 147 -8.65 18.61 -4.25
N ALA A 148 -7.69 17.70 -4.05
CA ALA A 148 -6.28 17.94 -4.35
C ALA A 148 -6.02 18.14 -5.86
N ALA A 149 -6.83 17.53 -6.74
CA ALA A 149 -6.72 17.72 -8.19
C ALA A 149 -7.33 19.03 -8.68
N GLY A 150 -8.21 19.67 -7.91
CA GLY A 150 -8.77 21.00 -8.19
C GLY A 150 -10.30 21.06 -8.13
N ARG A 151 -10.87 22.17 -8.60
CA ARG A 151 -12.32 22.44 -8.57
C ARG A 151 -12.96 22.30 -9.95
N PHE A 152 -12.76 21.15 -10.59
CA PHE A 152 -13.36 20.82 -11.89
C PHE A 152 -14.77 20.24 -11.75
N GLY A 153 -15.54 20.29 -12.84
CA GLY A 153 -16.81 19.58 -12.92
C GLY A 153 -16.58 18.07 -12.90
N TYR A 154 -17.31 17.37 -12.03
CA TYR A 154 -17.24 15.92 -11.90
C TYR A 154 -18.63 15.31 -11.76
N GLU A 155 -18.72 14.02 -12.02
CA GLU A 155 -19.89 13.19 -11.79
C GLU A 155 -19.51 12.04 -10.86
N LEU A 156 -20.38 11.73 -9.90
CA LEU A 156 -20.25 10.52 -9.09
C LEU A 156 -21.04 9.40 -9.76
N MET A 157 -20.39 8.29 -10.07
CA MET A 157 -21.06 7.15 -10.70
C MET A 157 -20.55 5.81 -10.18
N PRO A 158 -21.39 4.77 -10.16
CA PRO A 158 -20.95 3.40 -9.97
C PRO A 158 -19.97 2.99 -11.06
N VAL A 159 -18.95 2.22 -10.69
CA VAL A 159 -17.95 1.73 -11.66
C VAL A 159 -18.53 0.90 -12.83
N PRO A 160 -19.60 0.09 -12.67
CA PRO A 160 -20.25 -0.55 -13.83
C PRO A 160 -20.75 0.45 -14.88
N GLU A 161 -21.25 1.61 -14.46
CA GLU A 161 -21.70 2.67 -15.37
C GLU A 161 -20.51 3.35 -16.06
N LEU A 162 -19.46 3.64 -15.28
CA LEU A 162 -18.22 4.20 -15.84
C LEU A 162 -17.64 3.27 -16.91
N ALA A 163 -17.59 1.96 -16.67
CA ALA A 163 -17.02 0.98 -17.59
C ALA A 163 -17.69 1.00 -18.98
N ALA A 164 -18.98 1.37 -19.07
CA ALA A 164 -19.70 1.52 -20.33
C ALA A 164 -19.41 2.85 -21.05
N ARG A 165 -18.80 3.83 -20.36
CA ARG A 165 -18.49 5.18 -20.86
C ARG A 165 -16.99 5.41 -21.11
N ILE A 166 -16.12 4.43 -20.82
CA ILE A 166 -14.68 4.52 -21.07
C ILE A 166 -14.44 4.58 -22.59
N PRO A 167 -13.74 5.61 -23.10
CA PRO A 167 -13.41 5.66 -24.53
C PRO A 167 -12.47 4.52 -24.93
N GLU A 168 -12.57 4.08 -26.19
CA GLU A 168 -11.71 3.01 -26.71
C GLU A 168 -10.22 3.34 -26.53
N GLY A 169 -9.42 2.31 -26.17
CA GLY A 169 -7.99 2.45 -25.92
C GLY A 169 -7.61 3.20 -24.63
N HIS A 170 -8.59 3.57 -23.78
CA HIS A 170 -8.31 4.18 -22.48
C HIS A 170 -8.29 3.14 -21.37
N VAL A 171 -7.47 3.43 -20.36
CA VAL A 171 -7.45 2.75 -19.06
C VAL A 171 -7.91 3.73 -17.98
N LEU A 172 -8.30 3.21 -16.81
CA LEU A 172 -8.58 4.08 -15.67
C LEU A 172 -7.28 4.47 -14.99
N TYR A 173 -7.17 5.71 -14.53
CA TYR A 173 -6.02 6.21 -13.77
C TYR A 173 -6.47 6.67 -12.38
N LEU A 174 -6.21 5.82 -11.38
CA LEU A 174 -6.74 5.95 -10.03
C LEU A 174 -5.91 6.95 -9.21
N ASN A 175 -6.62 7.81 -8.48
CA ASN A 175 -6.11 8.79 -7.54
C ASN A 175 -4.83 9.51 -8.00
N PRO A 176 -4.83 10.22 -9.15
CA PRO A 176 -3.61 10.84 -9.70
C PRO A 176 -2.92 11.87 -8.80
N SER A 177 -3.66 12.40 -7.83
CA SER A 177 -3.21 13.39 -6.84
C SER A 177 -2.80 12.77 -5.50
N GLY A 178 -2.88 11.43 -5.37
CA GLY A 178 -2.50 10.70 -4.17
C GLY A 178 -0.99 10.47 -4.02
N PRO A 179 -0.56 9.88 -2.89
CA PRO A 179 0.85 9.50 -2.68
C PRO A 179 1.32 8.45 -3.69
N VAL A 180 0.39 7.66 -4.22
CA VAL A 180 0.57 6.70 -5.29
C VAL A 180 -0.67 6.70 -6.17
N SER A 181 -0.45 6.47 -7.46
CA SER A 181 -1.51 6.30 -8.46
C SER A 181 -1.29 4.99 -9.21
N MET A 182 -2.34 4.47 -9.81
CA MET A 182 -2.26 3.21 -10.55
C MET A 182 -3.19 3.21 -11.75
N THR A 183 -2.74 2.62 -12.85
CA THR A 183 -3.58 2.34 -14.01
C THR A 183 -4.31 1.01 -13.83
N VAL A 184 -5.59 0.98 -14.20
CA VAL A 184 -6.39 -0.25 -14.24
C VAL A 184 -6.88 -0.46 -15.66
N GLU A 185 -6.45 -1.58 -16.23
CA GLU A 185 -6.87 -2.01 -17.56
C GLU A 185 -8.38 -2.22 -17.61
N THR A 186 -9.01 -1.75 -18.67
CA THR A 186 -10.46 -1.84 -18.85
C THR A 186 -10.94 -3.31 -18.86
N GLU A 187 -10.14 -4.24 -19.40
CA GLU A 187 -10.50 -5.66 -19.37
C GLU A 187 -10.39 -6.29 -17.98
N ALA A 188 -9.35 -5.94 -17.21
CA ALA A 188 -9.23 -6.40 -15.83
C ALA A 188 -10.41 -5.92 -14.98
N LEU A 189 -10.88 -4.69 -15.23
CA LEU A 189 -12.08 -4.16 -14.59
C LEU A 189 -13.34 -4.93 -15.00
N ARG A 190 -13.53 -5.23 -16.29
CA ARG A 190 -14.69 -6.00 -16.77
C ARG A 190 -14.72 -7.40 -16.17
N GLU A 191 -13.58 -8.08 -16.11
CA GLU A 191 -13.49 -9.39 -15.45
C GLU A 191 -13.86 -9.32 -13.96
N ALA A 192 -13.47 -8.27 -13.25
CA ALA A 192 -13.84 -8.07 -11.85
C ALA A 192 -15.35 -7.80 -11.68
N LEU A 193 -15.93 -7.01 -12.58
CA LEU A 193 -17.37 -6.73 -12.62
C LEU A 193 -18.21 -7.99 -12.87
N GLU A 194 -17.73 -8.92 -13.70
CA GLU A 194 -18.40 -10.21 -13.93
C GLU A 194 -18.35 -11.13 -12.71
N LYS A 195 -17.29 -11.04 -11.89
CA LYS A 195 -17.11 -11.86 -10.68
C LYS A 195 -17.87 -11.32 -9.46
N THR A 196 -18.16 -10.01 -9.41
CA THR A 196 -18.82 -9.37 -8.26
C THR A 196 -20.24 -9.92 -7.97
N PRO A 197 -21.12 -10.15 -8.97
CA PRO A 197 -22.42 -10.79 -8.74
C PRO A 197 -22.32 -12.24 -8.25
N GLN A 198 -21.26 -12.95 -8.65
CA GLN A 198 -21.05 -14.37 -8.31
C GLN A 198 -20.55 -14.53 -6.87
N GLU A 199 -19.60 -13.70 -6.42
CA GLU A 199 -19.11 -13.72 -5.04
C GLU A 199 -20.19 -13.27 -4.03
N ALA A 200 -21.05 -12.32 -4.40
CA ALA A 200 -22.19 -11.91 -3.56
C ALA A 200 -23.26 -13.02 -3.41
N ALA A 201 -23.39 -13.91 -4.40
CA ALA A 201 -24.27 -15.07 -4.32
C ALA A 201 -23.66 -16.22 -3.49
N GLU A 202 -22.33 -16.29 -3.41
CA GLU A 202 -21.59 -17.34 -2.71
C GLU A 202 -21.30 -16.97 -1.24
N ASN A 203 -21.20 -15.68 -0.91
CA ASN A 203 -21.06 -15.15 0.45
C ASN A 203 -22.13 -14.08 0.73
N PRO A 204 -23.37 -14.47 1.08
CA PRO A 204 -24.40 -13.49 1.45
C PRO A 204 -23.99 -12.73 2.73
N PRO A 205 -24.26 -11.41 2.81
CA PRO A 205 -23.92 -10.64 4.00
C PRO A 205 -24.64 -11.21 5.23
N THR A 206 -23.88 -11.46 6.30
CA THR A 206 -24.44 -11.85 7.59
C THR A 206 -25.29 -10.69 8.14
N PRO A 207 -26.54 -10.94 8.57
CA PRO A 207 -27.44 -9.89 9.06
C PRO A 207 -26.97 -9.22 10.35
#